data_AF-A0A1I5YFF7-F1
#
_entry.id   AF-A0A1I5YFF7-F1
#
_cell.length_a   1.000
_cell.length_b   1.000
_cell.length_c   1.000
_cell.angle_alpha   90.00
_cell.angle_beta   90.00
_cell.angle_gamma   90.00
#
_symmetry.space_group_name_H-M   'P 1'
#
loop_
_entity.id
_entity.type
_entity.pdbx_description
1 polymer ?
#
loop_
_entity_poly.entity_id
_entity_poly.type
_entity_poly.pdbx_seq_one_letter_code
_entity_poly.pdbx_strand_id
1 'polypeptide(L)'
;MSDYKELFDDYVVEMRQARAVALAWWQALLLGETRAGVDASAVQEAVDRRWPLGPVSHPFVIAVFRKYALECQQLNDAAEEGQDDGDERDLDESEEADWGSEDIDEEDEQADLETLEAPVEPRELLIEMLQNRVEDLAEFMADFVFTPLGLDKNERWI
;
A
#
# COMPACT_ATOMS: atom_id res chain seq x y z
N MET A 1 11.40 17.07 -7.32
CA MET A 1 10.18 16.33 -6.90
C MET A 1 10.68 14.95 -6.54
N SER A 2 10.34 14.42 -5.37
CA SER A 2 10.82 13.09 -4.95
C SER A 2 10.26 12.02 -5.89
N ASP A 3 11.06 11.03 -6.29
CA ASP A 3 10.62 9.93 -7.16
C ASP A 3 9.46 9.15 -6.51
N TYR A 4 9.45 9.03 -5.17
CA TYR A 4 8.34 8.46 -4.41
C TYR A 4 7.06 9.31 -4.47
N LYS A 5 7.19 10.63 -4.55
CA LYS A 5 6.04 11.53 -4.69
C LYS A 5 5.38 11.34 -6.06
N GLU A 6 6.17 11.26 -7.12
CA GLU A 6 5.64 11.01 -8.47
C GLU A 6 4.95 9.64 -8.53
N LEU A 7 5.59 8.61 -7.96
CA LEU A 7 5.02 7.27 -7.85
C LEU A 7 3.69 7.26 -7.10
N PHE A 8 3.59 8.00 -5.99
CA PHE A 8 2.35 8.12 -5.21
C PHE A 8 1.24 8.84 -5.98
N ASP A 9 1.58 9.94 -6.66
CA ASP A 9 0.60 10.72 -7.44
C ASP A 9 0.01 9.86 -8.58
N ASP A 10 0.84 9.07 -9.27
CA ASP A 10 0.42 8.12 -10.31
C ASP A 10 -0.43 6.97 -9.73
N TYR A 11 -0.01 6.43 -8.58
CA TYR A 11 -0.77 5.43 -7.84
C TYR A 11 -2.19 5.93 -7.51
N VAL A 12 -2.34 7.15 -7.01
CA VAL A 12 -3.64 7.74 -6.67
C VAL A 12 -4.55 7.84 -7.90
N VAL A 13 -4.00 8.21 -9.06
CA VAL A 13 -4.76 8.31 -10.31
C VAL A 13 -5.27 6.94 -10.74
N GLU A 14 -4.41 5.93 -10.79
CA GLU A 14 -4.81 4.58 -11.21
C GLU A 14 -5.71 3.89 -10.19
N MET A 15 -5.46 4.07 -8.89
CA MET A 15 -6.27 3.48 -7.83
C MET A 15 -7.69 4.05 -7.81
N ARG A 16 -7.89 5.33 -8.18
CA ARG A 16 -9.24 5.89 -8.39
C ARG A 16 -9.99 5.20 -9.53
N GLN A 17 -9.30 4.85 -10.61
CA GLN A 17 -9.90 4.10 -11.71
C GLN A 17 -10.27 2.68 -11.26
N ALA A 18 -9.36 2.01 -10.54
CA ALA A 18 -9.61 0.68 -9.99
C ALA A 18 -10.78 0.68 -9.00
N ARG A 19 -10.86 1.67 -8.11
CA ARG A 19 -11.96 1.90 -7.18
C ARG A 19 -13.30 2.05 -7.90
N ALA A 20 -13.36 2.87 -8.95
CA ALA A 20 -14.60 3.08 -9.71
C ALA A 20 -15.11 1.76 -10.32
N VAL A 21 -14.20 0.96 -10.91
CA VAL A 21 -14.54 -0.36 -11.46
C VAL A 21 -14.97 -1.32 -10.37
N ALA A 22 -14.26 -1.36 -9.25
CA ALA A 22 -14.56 -2.24 -8.12
C ALA A 22 -15.93 -1.93 -7.49
N LEU A 23 -16.27 -0.65 -7.31
CA LEU A 23 -17.58 -0.25 -6.80
C LEU A 23 -18.71 -0.62 -7.77
N ALA A 24 -18.51 -0.42 -9.08
CA ALA A 24 -19.49 -0.83 -10.09
C ALA A 24 -19.70 -2.35 -10.09
N TRP A 25 -18.62 -3.12 -9.98
CA TRP A 25 -18.67 -4.57 -9.83
C TRP A 25 -19.43 -4.99 -8.57
N TRP A 26 -19.16 -4.35 -7.43
CA TRP A 26 -19.83 -4.65 -6.17
C TRP A 26 -21.34 -4.40 -6.24
N GLN A 27 -21.75 -3.28 -6.82
CA GLN A 27 -23.15 -2.96 -7.04
C GLN A 27 -23.84 -3.98 -7.96
N ALA A 28 -23.13 -4.47 -8.99
CA ALA A 28 -23.65 -5.52 -9.86
C ALA A 28 -23.84 -6.86 -9.11
N LEU A 29 -22.96 -7.20 -8.15
CA LEU A 29 -23.12 -8.38 -7.30
C LEU A 29 -24.37 -8.27 -6.42
N LEU A 30 -24.55 -7.15 -5.73
CA LEU A 30 -25.72 -6.89 -4.88
C LEU A 30 -27.02 -6.96 -5.70
N LEU A 31 -27.03 -6.37 -6.90
CA LEU A 31 -28.18 -6.43 -7.80
C LEU A 31 -28.48 -7.87 -8.27
N GLY A 32 -27.43 -8.65 -8.56
CA GLY A 32 -27.56 -10.04 -9.00
C GLY A 32 -28.14 -10.98 -7.93
N GLU A 33 -27.89 -10.70 -6.65
CA GLU A 33 -28.45 -11.45 -5.52
C GLU A 33 -29.84 -10.94 -5.09
N THR A 34 -30.25 -9.76 -5.56
CA THR A 34 -31.56 -9.20 -5.23
C THR A 34 -32.69 -10.01 -5.87
N ARG A 35 -33.63 -10.48 -5.05
CA ARG A 35 -34.84 -11.21 -5.48
C ARG A 35 -36.08 -10.67 -4.79
N ALA A 36 -37.24 -10.81 -5.44
CA ALA A 36 -38.51 -10.37 -4.87
C ALA A 36 -38.78 -11.04 -3.51
N GLY A 37 -39.02 -10.23 -2.47
CA GLY A 37 -39.29 -10.70 -1.11
C GLY A 37 -38.04 -11.02 -0.27
N VAL A 38 -36.83 -10.83 -0.80
CA VAL A 38 -35.58 -10.92 -0.02
C VAL A 38 -35.23 -9.53 0.53
N ASP A 39 -34.89 -9.49 1.82
CA ASP A 39 -34.47 -8.26 2.49
C ASP A 39 -33.05 -7.83 2.06
N ALA A 40 -32.80 -6.52 2.02
CA ALA A 40 -31.50 -5.97 1.64
C ALA A 40 -30.35 -6.45 2.55
N SER A 41 -30.61 -6.64 3.85
CA SER A 41 -29.59 -7.15 4.77
C SER A 41 -29.17 -8.59 4.46
N ALA A 42 -30.12 -9.42 4.02
CA ALA A 42 -29.85 -10.80 3.63
C ALA A 42 -29.06 -10.88 2.31
N VAL A 43 -29.30 -9.94 1.39
CA VAL A 43 -28.49 -9.80 0.16
C VAL A 43 -27.06 -9.41 0.52
N GLN A 44 -26.88 -8.42 1.39
CA GLN A 44 -25.56 -7.98 1.85
C GLN A 44 -24.80 -9.12 2.53
N GLU A 45 -25.44 -9.83 3.47
CA GLU A 45 -24.82 -10.98 4.16
C GLU A 45 -24.39 -12.09 3.19
N ALA A 46 -25.21 -12.37 2.16
CA ALA A 46 -24.88 -13.38 1.16
C ALA A 46 -23.65 -13.00 0.34
N VAL A 47 -23.53 -11.73 -0.06
CA VAL A 47 -22.38 -11.22 -0.80
C VAL A 47 -21.13 -11.15 0.09
N ASP A 48 -21.25 -10.65 1.32
CA ASP A 48 -20.14 -10.56 2.28
C ASP A 48 -19.56 -11.93 2.63
N ARG A 49 -20.39 -12.97 2.74
CA ARG A 49 -19.92 -14.36 2.95
C ARG A 49 -19.03 -14.86 1.82
N ARG A 50 -19.25 -14.38 0.60
CA ARG A 50 -18.44 -14.76 -0.56
C ARG A 50 -17.23 -13.87 -0.75
N TRP A 51 -17.36 -12.60 -0.40
CA TRP A 51 -16.35 -11.55 -0.59
C TRP A 51 -16.23 -10.72 0.69
N PRO A 52 -15.57 -11.25 1.73
CA PRO A 52 -15.56 -10.63 3.06
C PRO A 52 -14.82 -9.29 3.12
N LEU A 53 -13.93 -9.04 2.16
CA LEU A 53 -13.19 -7.77 2.04
C LEU A 53 -13.87 -6.80 1.07
N GLY A 54 -15.12 -7.05 0.66
CA GLY A 54 -15.88 -6.09 -0.12
C GLY A 54 -15.25 -5.73 -1.48
N PRO A 55 -15.48 -4.49 -1.94
CA PRO A 55 -14.96 -3.98 -3.21
C PRO A 55 -13.43 -4.04 -3.36
N VAL A 56 -12.65 -3.88 -2.28
CA VAL A 56 -11.18 -3.86 -2.37
C VAL A 56 -10.57 -5.20 -2.78
N SER A 57 -11.35 -6.29 -2.65
CA SER A 57 -10.97 -7.61 -3.14
C SER A 57 -10.95 -7.74 -4.68
N HIS A 58 -11.40 -6.72 -5.40
CA HIS A 58 -11.47 -6.76 -6.86
C HIS A 58 -10.06 -6.93 -7.49
N PRO A 59 -9.88 -7.82 -8.49
CA PRO A 59 -8.56 -8.10 -9.08
C PRO A 59 -7.84 -6.86 -9.64
N PHE A 60 -8.58 -5.86 -10.13
CA PHE A 60 -7.97 -4.62 -10.61
C PHE A 60 -7.36 -3.78 -9.48
N VAL A 61 -7.98 -3.73 -8.30
CA VAL A 61 -7.43 -3.03 -7.11
C VAL A 61 -6.12 -3.70 -6.70
N ILE A 62 -6.13 -5.03 -6.60
CA ILE A 62 -4.96 -5.83 -6.26
C ILE A 62 -3.84 -5.63 -7.29
N ALA A 63 -4.17 -5.60 -8.58
CA ALA A 63 -3.20 -5.41 -9.65
C ALA A 63 -2.53 -4.03 -9.60
N VAL A 64 -3.31 -2.97 -9.36
CA VAL A 64 -2.76 -1.61 -9.19
C VAL A 64 -1.87 -1.56 -7.96
N PHE A 65 -2.34 -2.01 -6.80
CA PHE A 65 -1.52 -2.03 -5.59
C PHE A 65 -0.19 -2.77 -5.80
N ARG A 66 -0.24 -3.98 -6.39
CA ARG A 66 0.96 -4.78 -6.65
C ARG A 66 1.93 -4.09 -7.62
N LYS A 67 1.43 -3.45 -8.67
CA LYS A 67 2.26 -2.70 -9.63
C LYS A 67 3.08 -1.65 -8.91
N TYR A 68 2.44 -0.78 -8.13
CA TYR A 68 3.12 0.31 -7.45
C TYR A 68 4.00 -0.18 -6.28
N ALA A 69 3.66 -1.31 -5.65
CA ALA A 69 4.54 -1.92 -4.65
C ALA A 69 5.86 -2.41 -5.25
N LEU A 70 5.81 -3.00 -6.45
CA LEU A 70 7.00 -3.43 -7.20
C LEU A 70 7.82 -2.24 -7.72
N GLU A 71 7.16 -1.16 -8.15
CA GLU A 71 7.85 0.07 -8.56
C GLU A 71 8.52 0.77 -7.35
N CYS A 72 7.88 0.77 -6.18
CA CYS A 72 8.49 1.24 -4.94
C CYS A 72 9.74 0.41 -4.58
N GLN A 73 9.67 -0.92 -4.69
CA GLN A 73 10.83 -1.79 -4.49
C GLN A 73 11.97 -1.46 -5.46
N GLN A 74 11.68 -1.19 -6.73
CA GLN A 74 12.70 -0.80 -7.71
C GLN A 74 13.38 0.53 -7.36
N LEU A 75 12.65 1.50 -6.82
CA LEU A 75 13.23 2.75 -6.33
C LEU A 75 14.14 2.50 -5.11
N ASN A 76 13.72 1.62 -4.19
CA ASN A 76 14.55 1.23 -3.05
C ASN A 76 15.86 0.55 -3.51
N ASP A 77 15.76 -0.40 -4.43
CA ASP A 77 16.93 -1.13 -4.95
C ASP A 77 17.89 -0.18 -5.68
N ALA A 78 17.38 0.76 -6.48
CA ALA A 78 18.21 1.76 -7.17
C ALA A 78 18.90 2.73 -6.21
N ALA A 79 18.26 3.08 -5.10
CA ALA A 79 18.86 3.92 -4.06
C ALA A 79 20.00 3.20 -3.32
N GLU A 80 19.87 1.89 -3.08
CA GLU A 80 20.91 1.05 -2.48
C GLU A 80 22.11 0.87 -3.43
N GLU A 81 21.87 0.57 -4.72
CA GLU A 81 22.94 0.44 -5.73
C GLU A 81 23.73 1.76 -5.89
N GLY A 82 23.05 2.91 -5.84
CA GLY A 82 23.69 4.23 -5.91
C GLY A 82 24.54 4.58 -4.68
N GLN A 83 24.34 3.91 -3.55
CA GLN A 83 25.14 4.08 -2.33
C GLN A 83 26.41 3.19 -2.36
N ASP A 84 26.33 1.99 -2.94
CA ASP A 84 27.44 1.02 -2.99
C ASP A 84 28.57 1.44 -3.97
N ASP A 85 28.26 2.23 -5.01
CA ASP A 85 29.25 2.82 -5.93
C ASP A 85 30.06 4.00 -5.32
N GLY A 86 29.75 4.41 -4.09
CA GLY A 86 30.24 5.66 -3.47
C GLY A 86 31.14 5.53 -2.24
N ASP A 87 31.23 4.36 -1.59
CA ASP A 87 31.94 4.24 -0.31
C ASP A 87 32.75 2.93 -0.18
N GLU A 88 33.97 2.92 -0.74
CA GLU A 88 35.10 2.26 -0.06
C GLU A 88 35.46 3.07 1.19
N ARG A 89 34.60 3.05 2.23
CA ARG A 89 34.98 3.53 3.57
C ARG A 89 35.09 2.34 4.51
N ASP A 90 36.32 2.15 4.97
CA ASP A 90 36.77 1.22 6.00
C ASP A 90 35.69 0.90 7.04
N LEU A 91 35.32 -0.38 7.13
CA LEU A 91 34.57 -0.94 8.25
C LEU A 91 35.41 -0.78 9.53
N ASP A 92 35.14 0.24 10.34
CA ASP A 92 35.60 0.28 11.72
C ASP A 92 34.70 -0.63 12.56
N GLU A 93 35.32 -1.62 13.19
CA GLU A 93 34.73 -2.58 14.13
C GLU A 93 34.20 -1.83 15.37
N SER A 94 32.99 -1.27 15.31
CA SER A 94 32.26 -0.84 16.51
C SER A 94 30.77 -1.19 16.45
N GLU A 95 30.44 -2.37 15.92
CA GLU A 95 29.13 -3.02 16.12
C GLU A 95 29.14 -3.72 17.48
N GLU A 96 28.62 -3.12 18.55
CA GLU A 96 28.05 -3.81 19.75
C GLU A 96 27.50 -2.82 20.81
N ALA A 97 27.01 -1.63 20.43
CA ALA A 97 26.47 -0.68 21.42
C ALA A 97 25.38 0.25 20.88
N ASP A 98 24.33 -0.28 20.27
CA ASP A 98 23.09 0.51 20.11
C ASP A 98 21.82 -0.34 20.27
N TRP A 99 21.78 -1.10 21.36
CA TRP A 99 20.55 -1.68 21.87
C TRP A 99 19.97 -0.73 22.92
N GLY A 100 19.18 0.23 22.46
CA GLY A 100 18.23 1.00 23.27
C GLY A 100 18.73 2.36 23.77
N SER A 101 18.43 3.41 23.00
CA SER A 101 17.97 4.67 23.59
C SER A 101 16.52 4.89 23.21
N GLU A 102 15.61 4.43 24.08
CA GLU A 102 14.26 4.99 24.20
C GLU A 102 14.41 6.48 24.52
N ASP A 103 13.85 7.32 23.65
CA ASP A 103 13.23 8.64 23.90
C ASP A 103 13.34 9.45 22.60
N ILE A 104 12.47 9.12 21.63
CA ILE A 104 12.05 10.10 20.64
C ILE A 104 10.61 10.44 21.00
N ASP A 105 10.41 11.68 21.40
CA ASP A 105 9.10 12.26 21.63
C ASP A 105 8.22 11.99 20.39
N GLU A 106 7.21 11.12 20.53
CA GLU A 106 6.16 10.90 19.53
C GLU A 106 5.27 12.15 19.44
N GLU A 107 5.83 13.28 19.02
CA GLU A 107 5.03 14.30 18.35
C GLU A 107 4.80 13.77 16.93
N ASP A 108 3.53 13.60 16.54
CA ASP A 108 3.03 13.13 15.25
C ASP A 108 3.63 13.91 14.05
N GLU A 109 4.92 13.75 13.75
CA GLU A 109 5.54 14.18 12.50
C GLU A 109 5.02 13.23 11.41
N GLN A 110 3.85 13.57 10.89
CA GLN A 110 3.30 12.95 9.69
C GLN A 110 4.36 13.00 8.60
N ALA A 111 4.88 11.83 8.25
CA ALA A 111 5.91 11.68 7.23
C ALA A 111 5.47 12.39 5.94
N ASP A 112 6.32 13.29 5.45
CA ASP A 112 6.05 14.01 4.21
C ASP A 112 6.58 13.23 3.01
N LEU A 113 5.81 13.19 1.92
CA LEU A 113 6.21 12.53 0.66
C LEU A 113 7.51 13.14 0.09
N GLU A 114 7.79 14.41 0.42
CA GLU A 114 9.01 15.10 0.00
C GLU A 114 10.24 14.75 0.84
N THR A 115 10.04 14.18 2.05
CA THR A 115 11.11 13.82 2.99
C THR A 115 11.30 12.31 3.14
N LEU A 116 10.59 11.49 2.36
CA LEU A 116 10.80 10.05 2.36
C LEU A 116 12.21 9.69 1.88
N GLU A 117 12.97 9.03 2.74
CA GLU A 117 14.30 8.49 2.46
C GLU A 117 14.21 6.98 2.24
N ALA A 118 14.98 6.45 1.28
CA ALA A 118 15.00 5.02 1.01
C ALA A 118 15.70 4.24 2.15
N PRO A 119 15.25 3.02 2.48
CA PRO A 119 14.16 2.28 1.84
C PRO A 119 12.78 2.63 2.41
N VAL A 120 11.80 2.80 1.52
CA VAL A 120 10.39 3.05 1.88
C VAL A 120 9.59 1.75 1.79
N GLU A 121 8.83 1.40 2.82
CA GLU A 121 7.94 0.23 2.75
C GLU A 121 6.77 0.51 1.78
N PRO A 122 6.43 -0.40 0.85
CA PRO A 122 5.27 -0.20 -0.03
C PRO A 122 3.95 0.06 0.72
N ARG A 123 3.78 -0.51 1.92
CA ARG A 123 2.60 -0.25 2.74
C ARG A 123 2.56 1.19 3.23
N GLU A 124 3.67 1.72 3.73
CA GLU A 124 3.79 3.11 4.16
C GLU A 124 3.39 4.04 3.01
N LEU A 125 3.99 3.85 1.83
CA LEU A 125 3.72 4.67 0.66
C LEU A 125 2.29 4.54 0.12
N LEU A 126 1.74 3.31 0.04
CA LEU A 126 0.50 3.07 -0.72
C LEU A 126 -0.76 3.01 0.14
N ILE A 127 -0.64 2.85 1.46
CA ILE A 127 -1.76 2.79 2.40
C ILE A 127 -1.70 3.94 3.40
N GLU A 128 -0.57 4.12 4.07
CA GLU A 128 -0.48 5.05 5.21
C GLU A 128 -0.45 6.50 4.71
N MET A 129 0.28 6.79 3.63
CA MET A 129 0.27 8.10 2.98
C MET A 129 -1.08 8.50 2.37
N LEU A 130 -2.05 7.59 2.22
CA LEU A 130 -3.40 7.97 1.82
C LEU A 130 -4.10 8.77 2.94
N GLN A 131 -3.77 8.49 4.20
CA GLN A 131 -4.35 9.19 5.34
C GLN A 131 -3.99 10.67 5.28
N ASN A 132 -4.97 11.54 5.54
CA ASN A 132 -4.82 13.01 5.51
C ASN A 132 -4.43 13.62 4.14
N ARG A 133 -4.24 12.81 3.08
CA ARG A 133 -3.96 13.29 1.71
C ARG A 133 -5.08 12.97 0.72
N VAL A 134 -5.61 11.75 0.78
CA VAL A 134 -6.62 11.23 -0.16
C VAL A 134 -7.68 10.43 0.60
N GLU A 135 -8.53 11.14 1.34
CA GLU A 135 -9.53 10.54 2.26
C GLU A 135 -10.43 9.50 1.59
N ASP A 136 -10.85 9.73 0.35
CA ASP A 136 -11.75 8.83 -0.38
C ASP A 136 -11.11 7.47 -0.71
N LEU A 137 -9.79 7.47 -0.96
CA LEU A 137 -9.01 6.24 -1.15
C LEU A 137 -8.59 5.62 0.17
N ALA A 138 -8.28 6.42 1.19
CA ALA A 138 -7.95 5.93 2.53
C ALA A 138 -9.12 5.12 3.12
N GLU A 139 -10.35 5.66 3.03
CA GLU A 139 -11.56 4.95 3.45
C GLU A 139 -11.78 3.68 2.63
N PHE A 140 -11.59 3.76 1.31
CA PHE A 140 -11.76 2.61 0.44
C PHE A 140 -10.77 1.49 0.78
N MET A 141 -9.49 1.81 0.96
CA MET A 141 -8.41 0.86 1.21
C MET A 141 -8.30 0.43 2.68
N ALA A 142 -9.15 0.93 3.58
CA ALA A 142 -9.04 0.67 5.03
C ALA A 142 -9.06 -0.83 5.38
N ASP A 143 -9.88 -1.62 4.68
CA ASP A 143 -10.00 -3.07 4.87
C ASP A 143 -9.11 -3.88 3.91
N PHE A 144 -8.22 -3.21 3.16
CA PHE A 144 -7.33 -3.89 2.22
C PHE A 144 -6.22 -4.61 2.98
N VAL A 145 -6.40 -5.92 3.14
CA VAL A 145 -5.37 -6.82 3.69
C VAL A 145 -4.69 -7.53 2.53
N PHE A 146 -3.42 -7.21 2.32
CA PHE A 146 -2.60 -7.85 1.31
C PHE A 146 -1.28 -8.32 1.89
N THR A 147 -1.00 -9.60 1.74
CA THR A 147 0.31 -10.18 2.03
C THR A 147 0.98 -10.48 0.68
N PRO A 148 2.19 -9.95 0.42
CA PRO A 148 2.90 -10.23 -0.82
C PRO A 148 3.07 -11.73 -1.04
N LEU A 149 2.69 -12.19 -2.23
CA LEU A 149 3.05 -13.51 -2.74
C LEU A 149 4.22 -13.32 -3.70
N GLY A 150 5.38 -13.85 -3.32
CA GLY A 150 6.63 -13.62 -4.05
C GLY A 150 7.48 -12.58 -3.34
N LEU A 151 7.94 -12.93 -2.13
CA LEU A 151 9.10 -12.28 -1.54
C LEU A 151 10.32 -13.13 -1.87
N ASP A 152 11.47 -12.48 -2.11
CA ASP A 152 12.74 -13.18 -2.20
C ASP A 152 13.27 -13.57 -0.80
N LYS A 153 14.49 -14.11 -0.75
CA LYS A 153 15.14 -14.53 0.50
C LYS A 153 15.45 -13.38 1.47
N ASN A 154 15.40 -12.14 0.99
CA ASN A 154 15.69 -10.91 1.73
C ASN A 154 14.40 -10.13 2.02
N GLU A 155 13.23 -10.77 1.86
CA GLU A 155 11.91 -10.16 2.06
C GLU A 155 11.60 -9.01 1.08
N ARG A 156 12.29 -8.95 -0.07
CA ARG A 156 12.04 -7.99 -1.15
C ARG A 156 10.97 -8.49 -2.11
N TRP A 157 10.21 -7.57 -2.70
CA TRP A 157 9.13 -7.90 -3.64
C TRP A 157 9.68 -8.39 -5.00
N ILE A 158 9.17 -9.53 -5.49
CA ILE A 158 9.52 -10.13 -6.80
C ILE A 158 8.33 -10.43 -7.73
#